data_AF-A0A9E0WG66-F1
#
_entry.id   AF-A0A9E0WG66-F1
#
_cell.length_a   1.000
_cell.length_b   1.000
_cell.length_c   1.000
_cell.angle_alpha   90.00
_cell.angle_beta   90.00
_cell.angle_gamma   90.00
#
_symmetry.space_group_name_H-M   'P 1'
#
loop_
_entity.id
_entity.type
_entity.pdbx_description
1 polymer ?
#
loop_
_entity_poly.entity_id
_entity_poly.type
_entity_poly.pdbx_seq_one_letter_code
_entity_poly.pdbx_strand_id
1 'polypeptide(L)' 'MAAACTGCHASPGGAIANLSGYSESELLDRLTRYSTDPAGTTVMHRLARGYSETELAQLAAYLGGEIQ' A
#
# COMPACT_ATOMS: atom_id res chain seq x y z
N MET A 1 2.01 -6.61 -10.36
CA MET A 1 1.24 -5.44 -9.87
C MET A 1 1.90 -4.77 -8.67
N ALA A 2 2.37 -5.50 -7.65
CA ALA A 2 3.09 -4.92 -6.52
C ALA A 2 4.48 -4.32 -6.83
N ALA A 3 5.11 -4.70 -7.96
CA ALA A 3 6.39 -4.13 -8.40
C ALA A 3 6.33 -2.61 -8.64
N ALA A 4 5.15 -2.02 -8.85
CA ALA A 4 5.01 -0.56 -8.96
C ALA A 4 5.16 0.15 -7.60
N CYS A 5 4.95 -0.56 -6.49
CA CYS A 5 5.01 -0.01 -5.13
C CYS A 5 6.46 0.22 -4.67
N THR A 6 7.38 -0.65 -5.09
CA THR A 6 8.80 -0.62 -4.68
C THR A 6 9.55 0.59 -5.23
N GLY A 7 9.06 1.23 -6.30
CA GLY A 7 9.64 2.47 -6.84
C GLY A 7 9.64 3.64 -5.84
N CYS A 8 8.75 3.62 -4.85
CA CYS A 8 8.72 4.61 -3.78
C CYS A 8 8.97 4.03 -2.38
N HIS A 9 8.61 2.76 -2.16
CA HIS A 9 8.55 2.17 -0.82
C HIS A 9 9.70 1.20 -0.47
N ALA A 10 10.68 0.98 -1.35
CA ALA A 10 11.73 -0.02 -1.13
C ALA A 10 12.81 0.40 -0.10
N SER A 11 13.04 1.70 0.11
CA SER A 11 14.16 2.17 0.93
C SER A 11 13.77 2.32 2.41
N PRO A 12 14.42 1.61 3.35
CA PRO A 12 14.22 1.83 4.77
C PRO A 12 14.80 3.19 5.20
N GLY A 13 14.10 3.90 6.09
CA GLY A 13 14.55 5.18 6.65
C GLY A 13 14.39 6.40 5.73
N GLY A 14 13.74 6.25 4.58
CA GLY A 14 13.42 7.35 3.67
C GLY A 14 12.22 8.19 4.11
N ALA A 15 11.93 9.26 3.35
CA ALA A 15 10.76 10.11 3.57
C ALA A 15 9.42 9.38 3.31
N ILE A 16 9.47 8.26 2.59
CA ILE A 16 8.33 7.38 2.30
C ILE A 16 8.47 6.14 3.16
N ALA A 17 7.39 5.73 3.81
CA ALA A 17 7.38 4.55 4.68
C ALA A 17 7.77 3.29 3.91
N ASN A 18 8.63 2.47 4.50
CA ASN A 18 8.94 1.15 3.96
C ASN A 18 7.76 0.19 4.24
N LEU A 19 7.41 -0.65 3.26
CA LEU A 19 6.27 -1.57 3.36
C LEU A 19 6.60 -2.92 4.01
N SER A 20 7.87 -3.34 4.05
CA SER A 20 8.27 -4.67 4.56
C SER A 20 8.08 -4.85 6.06
N GLY A 21 7.81 -3.77 6.81
CA GLY A 21 7.56 -3.80 8.24
C GLY A 21 6.09 -3.99 8.64
N TYR A 22 5.17 -4.07 7.67
CA TYR A 22 3.75 -4.15 7.94
C TYR A 22 3.19 -5.54 7.62
N SER A 23 2.28 -6.01 8.47
CA SER A 23 1.51 -7.22 8.18
C SER A 23 0.49 -6.97 7.07
N GLU A 24 0.04 -8.05 6.43
CA GLU A 24 -1.03 -8.02 5.42
C GLU A 24 -2.27 -7.25 5.91
N SER A 25 -2.74 -7.53 7.13
CA SER A 25 -3.96 -6.92 7.66
C SER A 25 -3.81 -5.40 7.85
N GLU A 26 -2.65 -4.96 8.32
CA GLU A 26 -2.36 -3.53 8.46
C GLU A 26 -2.22 -2.83 7.10
N LEU A 27 -1.64 -3.50 6.11
CA LEU A 27 -1.56 -2.97 4.75
C LEU A 27 -2.95 -2.84 4.13
N LEU A 28 -3.80 -3.85 4.29
CA LEU A 28 -5.16 -3.83 3.77
C LEU A 28 -6.00 -2.70 4.39
N ASP A 29 -5.95 -2.52 5.72
CA ASP A 29 -6.66 -1.42 6.39
C ASP A 29 -6.18 -0.06 5.86
N ARG A 30 -4.86 0.17 5.75
CA ARG A 30 -4.32 1.43 5.25
C ARG A 30 -4.69 1.68 3.79
N LEU A 31 -4.54 0.68 2.92
CA LEU A 31 -4.90 0.78 1.50
C LEU A 31 -6.39 1.07 1.31
N THR A 32 -7.24 0.43 2.09
CA THR A 32 -8.70 0.65 2.08
C THR A 32 -9.03 2.08 2.52
N ARG A 33 -8.40 2.58 3.59
CA ARG A 33 -8.55 3.98 4.00
C ARG A 33 -8.12 4.95 2.91
N TYR A 34 -6.98 4.71 2.27
CA TYR A 34 -6.53 5.56 1.16
C TYR A 34 -7.48 5.54 -0.03
N SER A 35 -8.13 4.41 -0.32
CA SER A 35 -9.08 4.29 -1.43
C SER A 35 -10.43 4.96 -1.11
N THR A 36 -10.87 4.90 0.14
CA THR A 36 -12.22 5.33 0.53
C THR A 36 -12.29 6.73 1.11
N ASP A 37 -11.20 7.31 1.62
CA ASP A 37 -11.20 8.66 2.21
C ASP A 37 -11.32 9.74 1.11
N PRO A 38 -12.47 10.44 1.03
CA PRO A 38 -12.68 11.48 0.02
C PRO A 38 -11.89 12.77 0.33
N ALA A 39 -11.52 13.00 1.59
CA ALA A 39 -10.77 14.18 2.04
C ALA A 39 -9.25 14.01 1.88
N GLY A 40 -8.79 12.82 1.53
CA GLY A 40 -7.40 12.49 1.36
C GLY A 40 -6.69 13.23 0.23
N THR A 41 -5.54 13.85 0.53
CA THR A 41 -4.81 14.74 -0.38
C THR A 41 -3.49 14.17 -0.90
N THR A 42 -3.01 13.07 -0.33
CA THR A 42 -1.68 12.51 -0.69
C THR A 42 -1.71 11.75 -2.02
N VAL A 43 -0.52 11.43 -2.57
CA VAL A 43 -0.40 10.58 -3.75
C VAL A 43 -1.05 9.20 -3.55
N MET A 44 -0.96 8.64 -2.36
CA MET A 44 -1.54 7.32 -2.06
C MET A 44 -3.05 7.29 -2.20
N HIS A 45 -3.77 8.37 -1.88
CA HIS A 45 -5.21 8.41 -2.07
C HIS A 45 -5.61 8.36 -3.55
N ARG A 46 -4.79 8.95 -4.43
CA ARG A 46 -5.02 8.91 -5.88
C ARG A 46 -4.71 7.53 -6.44
N LEU A 47 -3.64 6.89 -5.97
CA LEU A 47 -3.24 5.56 -6.40
C LEU A 47 -4.23 4.49 -5.91
N ALA A 48 -4.58 4.50 -4.62
CA ALA A 48 -5.44 3.49 -4.00
C ALA A 48 -6.86 3.47 -4.60
N ARG A 49 -7.41 4.63 -4.97
CA ARG A 49 -8.70 4.75 -5.66
C ARG A 49 -8.75 4.08 -7.04
N GLY A 50 -7.58 3.83 -7.66
CA GLY A 50 -7.48 3.15 -8.94
C GLY A 50 -7.59 1.63 -8.84
N TYR A 51 -7.58 1.06 -7.63
CA TYR A 51 -7.66 -0.37 -7.38
C TYR A 51 -9.02 -0.76 -6.80
N SER A 52 -9.51 -1.92 -7.21
CA SER A 52 -10.67 -2.58 -6.59
C SER A 52 -10.33 -3.16 -5.22
N GLU A 53 -11.34 -3.43 -4.39
CA GLU A 53 -11.15 -4.07 -3.08
C GLU A 53 -10.39 -5.40 -3.17
N THR A 54 -10.70 -6.22 -4.19
CA THR A 54 -10.01 -7.49 -4.46
C THR A 54 -8.53 -7.26 -4.78
N GLU A 55 -8.20 -6.24 -5.58
CA GLU A 55 -6.81 -5.91 -5.90
C GLU A 55 -6.06 -5.36 -4.68
N LEU A 56 -6.72 -4.54 -3.85
CA LEU A 56 -6.13 -4.07 -2.59
C LEU A 56 -5.80 -5.23 -1.64
N ALA A 57 -6.71 -6.21 -1.54
CA ALA A 57 -6.47 -7.43 -0.76
C ALA A 57 -5.28 -8.25 -1.32
N GLN A 58 -5.21 -8.43 -2.64
CA GLN A 58 -4.08 -9.12 -3.27
C GLN A 58 -2.74 -8.39 -3.07
N LEU A 59 -2.74 -7.05 -3.15
CA LEU A 59 -1.56 -6.24 -2.89
C LEU A 59 -1.12 -6.36 -1.44
N ALA A 60 -2.06 -6.30 -0.49
CA ALA A 60 -1.77 -6.43 0.93
C ALA A 60 -1.20 -7.82 1.27
N ALA A 61 -1.80 -8.89 0.73
CA ALA A 61 -1.33 -10.26 0.93
C ALA A 61 0.07 -10.47 0.36
N TYR A 62 0.34 -9.91 -0.82
CA TYR A 62 1.66 -9.96 -1.42
C TYR A 62 2.68 -9.18 -0.57
N LEU A 63 2.44 -7.90 -0.33
CA LEU A 63 3.40 -6.99 0.33
C LEU A 63 3.63 -7.32 1.81
N GLY A 64 2.62 -7.85 2.51
CA GLY A 64 2.72 -8.23 3.92
C GLY A 64 3.19 -9.68 4.15
N GLY A 65 3.21 -10.50 3.10
CA GLY A 65 3.73 -11.87 3.11
C GLY A 65 5.17 -11.99 2.60
N GLU A 66 5.70 -11.00 1.89
CA GLU A 66 7.10 -10.99 1.47
C GLU A 66 8.02 -10.70 2.67
N ILE A 67 8.59 -11.78 3.24
CA ILE A 67 9.91 -11.69 3.86
C ILE A 67 10.88 -11.41 2.72
N GLN A 68 11.35 -10.17 2.63
CA GLN A 68 12.42 -9.73 1.75
C GLN A 68 13.79 -10.03 2.38
#